data_AF-A0A8A0RMX6-F1
#
_entry.id   AF-A0A8A0RMX6-F1
#
_cell.length_a   1.000
_cell.length_b   1.000
_cell.length_c   1.000
_cell.angle_alpha   90.00
_cell.angle_beta   90.00
_cell.angle_gamma   90.00
#
_symmetry.space_group_name_H-M   'P 1'
#
loop_
_entity.id
_entity.type
_entity.pdbx_description
1 polymer ?
#
loop_
_entity_poly.entity_id
_entity_poly.type
_entity_poly.pdbx_seq_one_letter_code
_entity_poly.pdbx_strand_id
1 'polypeptide(L)' 'MVNYSFANGLIVYASKGAINGALGDAILVTPPLVINEEEMKELVGILDKVIGEVEGELL' A
#
# COMPACT_ATOMS: atom_id res chain seq x y z
N MET A 1 -1.12 4.71 6.51
CA MET A 1 -0.66 3.83 5.41
C MET A 1 0.51 2.91 5.80
N VAL A 2 1.78 3.34 5.83
CA VAL A 2 2.94 2.42 6.04
C VAL A 2 2.81 1.54 7.28
N ASN A 3 2.49 2.11 8.44
CA ASN A 3 2.33 1.33 9.69
C ASN A 3 1.14 0.36 9.64
N TYR A 4 0.05 0.73 8.95
CA TYR A 4 -1.13 -0.12 8.79
C TYR A 4 -0.82 -1.31 7.87
N SER A 5 -0.11 -1.05 6.76
CA SER A 5 0.37 -2.10 5.87
C SER A 5 1.27 -3.08 6.62
N PHE A 6 2.24 -2.58 7.40
CA PHE A 6 3.15 -3.43 8.16
C PHE A 6 2.42 -4.29 9.20
N ALA A 7 1.45 -3.71 9.93
CA ALA A 7 0.63 -4.43 10.90
C ALA A 7 -0.24 -5.54 10.26
N ASN A 8 -0.60 -5.38 8.97
CA ASN A 8 -1.35 -6.36 8.20
C ASN A 8 -0.45 -7.32 7.39
N GLY A 9 0.87 -7.28 7.57
CA GLY A 9 1.81 -8.21 6.92
C GLY A 9 2.30 -7.77 5.53
N LEU A 10 2.06 -6.52 5.12
CA LEU A 10 2.50 -5.98 3.83
C LEU A 10 3.54 -4.87 4.01
N ILE A 11 4.70 -5.00 3.34
CA ILE A 11 5.74 -3.97 3.33
C ILE A 11 5.51 -3.04 2.13
N VAL A 12 5.39 -1.73 2.41
CA VAL A 12 5.30 -0.67 1.40
C VAL A 12 6.24 0.48 1.77
N TYR A 13 6.65 1.28 0.79
CA TYR A 13 7.46 2.47 1.05
C TYR A 13 6.63 3.74 0.85
N ALA A 14 6.78 4.70 1.76
CA ALA A 14 6.19 6.02 1.58
C ALA A 14 6.83 6.74 0.39
N SER A 15 5.99 7.42 -0.39
CA SER A 15 6.41 8.30 -1.48
C SER A 15 5.59 9.59 -1.43
N LYS A 16 6.09 10.65 -2.08
CA LYS A 16 5.45 11.96 -2.12
C LYS A 16 5.70 12.64 -3.45
N GLY A 17 4.92 13.67 -3.76
CA GLY A 17 5.11 14.50 -4.95
C GLY A 17 4.33 14.00 -6.17
N ALA A 18 3.35 13.13 -5.95
CA ALA A 18 2.54 12.53 -7.02
C ALA A 18 1.68 13.54 -7.79
N ILE A 19 1.47 14.76 -7.28
CA ILE A 19 0.65 15.79 -7.94
C ILE A 19 1.51 16.74 -8.80
N ASN A 20 2.60 17.29 -8.25
CA ASN A 20 3.42 18.32 -8.91
C ASN A 20 4.92 18.24 -8.55
N GLY A 21 5.39 17.09 -8.08
CA GLY A 21 6.75 16.91 -7.58
C GLY A 21 6.98 17.38 -6.13
N ALA A 22 5.99 18.01 -5.48
CA ALA A 22 6.08 18.43 -4.07
C ALA A 22 4.89 17.95 -3.21
N LEU A 23 3.67 18.00 -3.77
CA LEU A 23 2.43 17.61 -3.09
C LEU A 23 1.90 16.26 -3.57
N GLY A 24 1.04 15.66 -2.74
CA GLY A 24 0.41 14.37 -2.99
C GLY A 24 1.11 13.23 -2.26
N ASP A 25 0.32 12.46 -1.52
CA ASP A 25 0.76 11.27 -0.81
C ASP A 25 0.70 10.06 -1.75
N ALA A 26 1.71 9.20 -1.69
CA ALA A 26 1.79 7.99 -2.47
C ALA A 26 2.48 6.88 -1.68
N ILE A 27 2.34 5.65 -2.17
CA ILE A 27 3.12 4.51 -1.72
C ILE A 27 3.73 3.79 -2.91
N LEU A 28 4.88 3.16 -2.69
CA LEU A 28 5.49 2.24 -3.63
C LEU A 28 5.16 0.81 -3.22
N VAL A 29 4.57 0.08 -4.17
CA VAL A 29 4.26 -1.35 -4.07
C VAL A 29 5.11 -2.05 -5.13
N THR A 30 6.17 -2.71 -4.68
CA THR A 30 7.21 -3.25 -5.57
C THR A 30 7.45 -4.73 -5.24
N PRO A 31 6.52 -5.63 -5.61
CA PRO A 31 6.73 -7.06 -5.41
C PRO A 31 7.95 -7.55 -6.19
N PRO A 32 8.58 -8.65 -5.76
CA PRO A 32 9.69 -9.24 -6.49
C PRO A 32 9.20 -9.78 -7.85
N LEU A 33 10.10 -9.83 -8.85
CA LEU A 33 9.76 -10.30 -10.20
C LEU A 33 9.36 -11.78 -10.27
N VAL A 34 9.62 -12.55 -9.21
CA VAL A 34 9.26 -13.97 -9.09
C VAL A 34 7.86 -14.20 -8.53
N ILE A 35 7.11 -13.14 -8.19
CA ILE A 35 5.76 -13.24 -7.63
C ILE A 35 4.81 -14.00 -8.58
N ASN A 36 3.98 -14.87 -8.01
CA ASN A 36 2.96 -15.60 -8.76
C ASN A 36 1.55 -14.96 -8.62
N GLU A 37 0.55 -15.51 -9.31
CA GLU A 37 -0.81 -14.95 -9.32
C GLU A 37 -1.52 -15.05 -7.95
N GLU A 38 -1.27 -16.10 -7.19
CA GLU A 38 -1.87 -16.29 -5.86
C GLU A 38 -1.30 -15.28 -4.86
N GLU A 39 0.03 -15.10 -4.86
CA GLU A 39 0.72 -14.10 -4.05
C GLU A 39 0.32 -12.67 -4.44
N MET A 40 0.10 -12.41 -5.73
CA MET A 40 -0.42 -11.11 -6.20
C MET A 40 -1.83 -10.83 -5.65
N LYS A 41 -2.70 -11.84 -5.63
CA LYS A 41 -4.06 -11.71 -5.06
C LYS A 41 -4.00 -11.46 -3.55
N GLU A 42 -3.12 -12.14 -2.83
CA GLU A 42 -2.90 -11.90 -1.41
C GLU A 42 -2.42 -10.47 -1.15
N LEU A 43 -1.40 -10.02 -1.90
CA LEU A 43 -0.87 -8.65 -1.80
C LEU A 43 -1.96 -7.59 -2.03
N VAL A 44 -2.76 -7.73 -3.09
CA VAL A 44 -3.85 -6.80 -3.40
C VAL A 44 -4.94 -6.87 -2.33
N GLY A 45 -5.28 -8.05 -1.81
CA GLY A 45 -6.27 -8.22 -0.75
C GLY A 45 -5.85 -7.57 0.57
N ILE A 46 -4.57 -7.69 0.95
CA ILE A 46 -4.05 -6.99 2.13
C ILE A 46 -4.09 -5.47 1.92
N LEU A 47 -3.72 -5.00 0.72
CA LEU A 47 -3.75 -3.58 0.40
C LEU A 47 -5.16 -2.99 0.47
N ASP A 48 -6.16 -3.68 -0.08
CA ASP A 48 -7.57 -3.28 -0.02
C ASP A 48 -8.07 -3.15 1.43
N LYS A 49 -7.78 -4.15 2.26
CA LYS A 49 -8.10 -4.13 3.69
C LYS A 49 -7.49 -2.90 4.39
N VAL A 50 -6.21 -2.64 4.15
CA VAL A 50 -5.48 -1.52 4.77
C VAL A 50 -6.04 -0.17 4.32
N ILE A 51 -6.43 -0.03 3.06
CA ILE A 51 -7.08 1.20 2.57
C ILE A 51 -8.39 1.40 3.33
N GLY A 52 -9.23 0.38 3.46
CA GLY A 52 -10.48 0.44 4.23
C GLY A 52 -10.27 0.79 5.70
N GLU A 53 -9.22 0.27 6.35
CA GLU A 53 -8.86 0.64 7.73
C GLU A 53 -8.51 2.13 7.85
N VAL A 54 -7.72 2.66 6.92
CA VAL A 54 -7.32 4.08 6.91
C VAL A 54 -8.52 4.98 6.59
N GLU A 55 -9.37 4.60 5.65
CA GLU A 55 -10.60 5.34 5.30
C GLU A 55 -11.54 5.45 6.52
N GLY A 56 -11.73 4.36 7.26
CA GLY A 56 -12.60 4.33 8.44
C GLY A 56 -12.12 5.19 9.62
N GLU A 57 -10.83 5.57 9.66
CA GLU A 57 -10.31 6.52 10.66
C GLU A 57 -10.44 7.99 10.22
N LEU A 58 -10.52 8.24 8.91
CA LEU A 58 -10.51 9.59 8.33
C LEU A 58 -11.89 10.13 7.98
N LEU A 59 -12.91 9.26 7.88
CA LEU A 59 -14.29 9.58 7.53
C LEU A 59 -15.23 9.40 8.73
#